data_AF-A0A2A6FDI0-F1
#
_entry.id   AF-A0A2A6FDI0-F1
#
_cell.length_a   1.000
_cell.length_b   1.000
_cell.length_c   1.000
_cell.angle_alpha   90.00
_cell.angle_beta   90.00
_cell.angle_gamma   90.00
#
_symmetry.space_group_name_H-M   'P 1'
#
loop_
_entity.id
_entity.type
_entity.pdbx_description
1 polymer ?
#
loop_
_entity_poly.entity_id
_entity_poly.type
_entity_poly.pdbx_seq_one_letter_code
_entity_poly.pdbx_strand_id
1 'polypeptide(L)'
;MPTPNNPPFPAALRLFSVVVIIVLIVGAGLFFAPVLVKPRWPWAVTPFNARFLGGFYTAEMAVMAAMLVWNRWSPGRLVLVMAFIFTVIVSVASFINLGYFNFGRRAPWLWFLVYLASVAVSGLFLWRTRAYPSAKGATLNLAWRGYMPVEAAILGLYGVGLLLLPLTFSSFWPWPIDAFHAQIYSAIFLAGAGGTYLVWKSAPREELLVLGLAQFLVGLLAILGLVITDAVVHRIDWTATGTLCWLALFGWIGISGAFKLYAASGVFSPQSAS
;
A
#
# COMPACT_ATOMS: atom_id res chain seq x y z
N MET A 1 -11.96 -16.68 -24.20
CA MET A 1 -10.62 -17.15 -24.63
C MET A 1 -9.55 -16.34 -23.89
N PRO A 2 -8.45 -16.93 -23.37
CA PRO A 2 -7.36 -16.15 -22.81
C PRO A 2 -6.75 -15.29 -23.92
N THR A 3 -6.80 -13.97 -23.77
CA THR A 3 -6.11 -13.07 -24.69
C THR A 3 -4.60 -13.29 -24.52
N PRO A 4 -3.82 -13.46 -25.61
CA PRO A 4 -2.37 -13.69 -25.54
C PRO A 4 -1.59 -12.63 -24.74
N ASN A 5 -2.20 -11.46 -24.54
CA ASN A 5 -1.58 -10.25 -24.00
C ASN A 5 -1.70 -10.10 -22.46
N ASN A 6 -2.32 -11.04 -21.73
CA ASN A 6 -2.39 -10.97 -20.26
C ASN A 6 -2.55 -12.38 -19.65
N PRO A 7 -1.43 -13.13 -19.50
CA PRO A 7 -1.47 -14.52 -19.05
C PRO A 7 -2.00 -14.64 -17.61
N PRO A 8 -2.43 -15.86 -17.19
CA PRO A 8 -2.82 -16.10 -15.81
C PRO A 8 -1.72 -15.79 -14.82
N PHE A 9 -2.10 -15.42 -13.60
CA PHE A 9 -1.14 -15.18 -12.52
C PHE A 9 -0.45 -16.51 -12.14
N PRO A 10 0.91 -16.57 -12.10
CA PRO A 10 1.63 -17.83 -11.87
C PRO A 10 1.16 -18.57 -10.63
N ALA A 11 0.98 -19.90 -10.72
CA ALA A 11 0.42 -20.71 -9.62
C ALA A 11 1.22 -20.60 -8.32
N ALA A 12 2.55 -20.60 -8.41
CA ALA A 12 3.42 -20.42 -7.25
C ALA A 12 3.24 -19.03 -6.59
N LEU A 13 3.07 -17.98 -7.40
CA LEU A 13 2.76 -16.65 -6.87
C LEU A 13 1.37 -16.58 -6.25
N ARG A 14 0.38 -17.28 -6.81
CA ARG A 14 -0.95 -17.39 -6.19
C ARG A 14 -0.87 -18.02 -4.80
N LEU A 15 -0.16 -19.13 -4.67
CA LEU A 15 0.04 -19.80 -3.38
C LEU A 15 0.75 -18.86 -2.40
N PHE A 16 1.82 -18.19 -2.84
CA PHE A 16 2.52 -17.20 -2.04
C PHE A 16 1.60 -16.07 -1.59
N SER A 17 0.79 -15.50 -2.49
CA SER A 17 -0.18 -14.44 -2.16
C SER A 17 -1.25 -14.90 -1.17
N VAL A 18 -1.70 -16.16 -1.22
CA VAL A 18 -2.60 -16.72 -0.19
C VAL A 18 -1.92 -16.75 1.18
N VAL A 19 -0.65 -17.17 1.24
CA VAL A 19 0.14 -17.13 2.49
C VAL A 19 0.29 -15.70 2.99
N VAL A 20 0.57 -14.74 2.10
CA VAL A 20 0.66 -13.32 2.47
C VAL A 20 -0.68 -12.80 3.00
N ILE A 21 -1.81 -13.13 2.37
CA ILE A 21 -3.15 -12.76 2.88
C ILE A 21 -3.36 -13.27 4.30
N ILE A 22 -2.97 -14.51 4.61
CA ILE A 22 -3.09 -15.07 5.98
C ILE A 22 -2.29 -14.22 6.98
N VAL A 23 -1.10 -13.76 6.61
CA VAL A 23 -0.29 -12.87 7.45
C VAL A 23 -0.92 -11.48 7.56
N LEU A 24 -1.46 -10.94 6.46
CA LEU A 24 -2.14 -9.65 6.44
C LEU A 24 -3.40 -9.63 7.31
N ILE A 25 -4.07 -10.76 7.54
CA ILE A 25 -5.17 -10.86 8.52
C ILE A 25 -4.69 -10.46 9.93
N VAL A 26 -3.47 -10.86 10.32
CA VAL A 26 -2.88 -10.45 11.61
C VAL A 26 -2.66 -8.94 11.62
N GLY A 27 -2.15 -8.38 10.53
CA GLY A 27 -1.99 -6.92 10.36
C GLY A 27 -3.31 -6.16 10.41
N ALA A 28 -4.33 -6.61 9.67
CA ALA A 28 -5.69 -6.07 9.69
C ALA A 28 -6.32 -6.15 11.09
N GLY A 29 -5.94 -7.14 11.89
CA GLY A 29 -6.33 -7.22 13.29
C GLY A 29 -5.87 -6.01 14.14
N LEU A 30 -4.82 -5.27 13.76
CA LEU A 30 -4.50 -3.98 14.40
C LEU A 30 -5.57 -2.92 14.13
N PHE A 31 -6.28 -3.01 13.01
CA PHE A 31 -7.42 -2.15 12.73
C PHE A 31 -8.64 -2.62 13.51
N PHE A 32 -9.06 -3.86 13.35
CA PHE A 32 -10.36 -4.31 13.88
C PHE A 32 -10.34 -4.73 15.36
N ALA A 33 -9.23 -5.28 15.83
CA ALA A 33 -9.08 -5.82 17.19
C ALA A 33 -7.72 -5.45 17.83
N PRO A 34 -7.38 -4.15 17.95
CA PRO A 34 -6.06 -3.71 18.43
C PRO A 34 -5.71 -4.23 19.83
N VAL A 35 -6.70 -4.41 20.71
CA VAL A 35 -6.49 -4.95 22.07
C VAL A 35 -5.91 -6.37 22.03
N LEU A 36 -6.30 -7.19 21.05
CA LEU A 36 -5.82 -8.55 20.90
C LEU A 36 -4.45 -8.61 20.20
N VAL A 37 -4.23 -7.76 19.19
CA VAL A 37 -3.04 -7.85 18.33
C VAL A 37 -1.85 -7.06 18.86
N LYS A 38 -2.06 -5.85 19.41
CA LYS A 38 -0.95 -5.00 19.89
C LYS A 38 -0.01 -5.71 20.87
N PRO A 39 -0.47 -6.48 21.87
CA PRO A 39 0.42 -7.17 22.79
C PRO A 39 1.29 -8.22 22.10
N ARG A 40 0.87 -8.76 20.96
CA ARG A 40 1.56 -9.79 20.17
C ARG A 40 2.41 -9.20 19.04
N TRP A 41 2.30 -7.90 18.80
CA TRP A 41 3.06 -7.20 17.76
C TRP A 41 4.56 -7.21 18.08
N PRO A 42 5.45 -7.20 17.08
CA PRO A 42 6.89 -7.34 17.31
C PRO A 42 7.54 -6.18 18.07
N TRP A 43 6.95 -4.99 18.01
CA TRP A 43 7.35 -3.80 18.76
C TRP A 43 6.13 -3.09 19.39
N ALA A 44 6.38 -2.07 20.22
CA ALA A 44 5.33 -1.31 20.88
C ALA A 44 4.61 -0.36 19.90
N VAL A 45 3.28 -0.41 19.87
CA VAL A 45 2.46 0.41 18.96
C VAL A 45 1.44 1.23 19.75
N THR A 46 1.33 2.52 19.48
CA THR A 46 0.30 3.39 20.06
C THR A 46 -1.07 3.12 19.43
N PRO A 47 -2.21 3.52 20.05
CA PRO A 47 -3.53 3.28 19.47
C PRO A 47 -3.69 3.82 18.04
N PHE A 48 -3.25 5.05 17.78
CA PHE A 48 -3.32 5.65 16.45
C PHE A 48 -2.43 4.92 15.44
N ASN A 49 -1.19 4.59 15.82
CA ASN A 49 -0.29 3.81 14.96
C ASN A 49 -0.86 2.42 14.63
N ALA A 50 -1.52 1.75 15.59
CA ALA A 50 -2.11 0.44 15.36
C ALA A 50 -3.23 0.51 14.30
N ARG A 51 -4.13 1.49 14.44
CA ARG A 51 -5.24 1.67 13.49
C ARG A 51 -4.74 2.14 12.13
N PHE A 52 -3.78 3.03 12.08
CA PHE A 52 -3.17 3.45 10.82
C PHE A 52 -2.53 2.28 10.08
N LEU A 53 -1.64 1.53 10.75
CA LEU A 53 -0.93 0.39 10.17
C LEU A 53 -1.88 -0.74 9.79
N GLY A 54 -2.87 -1.06 10.63
CA GLY A 54 -3.88 -2.06 10.34
C GLY A 54 -4.77 -1.69 9.15
N GLY A 55 -5.07 -0.39 8.97
CA GLY A 55 -5.81 0.10 7.81
C GLY A 55 -5.04 -0.15 6.51
N PHE A 56 -3.73 0.13 6.52
CA PHE A 56 -2.87 -0.15 5.39
C PHE A 56 -2.80 -1.65 5.05
N TYR A 57 -2.58 -2.53 6.04
CA TYR A 57 -2.59 -3.97 5.79
C TYR A 57 -3.96 -4.49 5.31
N THR A 58 -5.05 -3.88 5.76
CA THR A 58 -6.40 -4.21 5.28
C THR A 58 -6.58 -3.80 3.81
N ALA A 59 -6.08 -2.63 3.42
CA ALA A 59 -6.09 -2.19 2.02
C ALA A 59 -5.27 -3.13 1.12
N GLU A 60 -4.07 -3.52 1.56
CA GLU A 60 -3.21 -4.48 0.86
C GLU A 60 -3.91 -5.84 0.72
N MET A 61 -4.53 -6.34 1.80
CA MET A 61 -5.27 -7.60 1.81
C MET A 61 -6.39 -7.61 0.77
N ALA A 62 -7.18 -6.53 0.70
CA ALA A 62 -8.27 -6.40 -0.27
C ALA A 62 -7.75 -6.39 -1.73
N VAL A 63 -6.64 -5.69 -1.97
CA VAL A 63 -5.99 -5.65 -3.29
C VAL A 63 -5.43 -7.02 -3.68
N MET A 64 -4.77 -7.73 -2.77
CA MET A 64 -4.27 -9.08 -3.03
C MET A 64 -5.41 -10.06 -3.30
N ALA A 65 -6.52 -9.97 -2.55
CA ALA A 65 -7.71 -10.77 -2.79
C ALA A 65 -8.30 -10.50 -4.18
N ALA A 66 -8.46 -9.22 -4.57
CA ALA A 66 -8.94 -8.85 -5.90
C ALA A 66 -8.05 -9.39 -7.02
N MET A 67 -6.72 -9.31 -6.86
CA MET A 67 -5.75 -9.88 -7.78
C MET A 67 -5.90 -11.40 -7.92
N LEU A 68 -6.10 -12.13 -6.81
CA LEU A 68 -6.31 -13.59 -6.83
C LEU A 68 -7.61 -13.97 -7.55
N VAL A 69 -8.68 -13.18 -7.35
CA VAL A 69 -9.96 -13.38 -8.04
C VAL A 69 -9.83 -13.14 -9.54
N TRP A 70 -9.14 -12.07 -9.96
CA TRP A 70 -8.94 -11.78 -11.38
C TRP A 70 -7.99 -12.75 -12.05
N ASN A 71 -6.99 -13.26 -11.31
CA ASN A 71 -6.02 -14.24 -11.78
C ASN A 71 -5.35 -13.83 -13.10
N ARG A 72 -4.88 -12.57 -13.17
CA ARG A 72 -4.21 -11.99 -14.34
C ARG A 72 -2.83 -11.44 -13.98
N TRP A 73 -1.89 -11.57 -14.91
CA TRP A 73 -0.52 -11.11 -14.73
C TRP A 73 -0.42 -9.60 -14.54
N SER A 74 -1.08 -8.77 -15.36
CA SER A 74 -0.94 -7.30 -15.28
C SER A 74 -1.25 -6.72 -13.88
N PRO A 75 -2.44 -6.94 -13.29
CA PRO A 75 -2.71 -6.44 -11.94
C PRO A 75 -1.75 -7.05 -10.91
N GLY A 76 -1.39 -8.33 -11.07
CA GLY A 76 -0.46 -8.98 -10.14
C GLY A 76 0.97 -8.48 -10.22
N ARG A 77 1.43 -8.07 -11.39
CA ARG A 77 2.73 -7.42 -11.60
C ARG A 77 2.80 -6.09 -10.86
N LEU A 78 1.74 -5.28 -10.95
CA LEU A 78 1.66 -4.02 -10.22
C LEU A 78 1.75 -4.26 -8.70
N VAL A 79 0.92 -5.16 -8.17
CA VAL A 79 0.93 -5.51 -6.74
C VAL A 79 2.30 -6.03 -6.32
N LEU A 80 2.94 -6.88 -7.14
CA LEU A 80 4.25 -7.44 -6.85
C LEU A 80 5.35 -6.37 -6.79
N VAL A 81 5.32 -5.38 -7.70
CA VAL A 81 6.25 -4.24 -7.65
C VAL A 81 6.03 -3.40 -6.38
N MET A 82 4.78 -3.07 -6.07
CA MET A 82 4.44 -2.31 -4.87
C MET A 82 4.86 -3.04 -3.59
N ALA A 83 4.56 -4.35 -3.51
CA ALA A 83 4.94 -5.21 -2.40
C ALA A 83 6.46 -5.34 -2.26
N PHE A 84 7.20 -5.46 -3.38
CA PHE A 84 8.66 -5.50 -3.35
C PHE A 84 9.25 -4.19 -2.80
N ILE A 85 8.80 -3.03 -3.29
CA ILE A 85 9.23 -1.72 -2.78
C ILE A 85 8.94 -1.62 -1.28
N PHE A 86 7.71 -1.93 -0.88
CA PHE A 86 7.27 -1.86 0.51
C PHE A 86 8.13 -2.75 1.41
N THR A 87 8.28 -4.03 1.05
CA THR A 87 8.99 -5.02 1.87
C THR A 87 10.49 -4.76 1.94
N VAL A 88 11.12 -4.23 0.90
CA VAL A 88 12.53 -3.79 0.94
C VAL A 88 12.71 -2.66 1.95
N ILE A 89 11.90 -1.61 1.85
CA ILE A 89 12.01 -0.43 2.73
C ILE A 89 11.76 -0.84 4.19
N VAL A 90 10.70 -1.60 4.44
CA VAL A 90 10.38 -2.08 5.79
C VAL A 90 11.48 -2.98 6.35
N SER A 91 12.07 -3.87 5.53
CA SER A 91 13.19 -4.72 5.96
C SER A 91 14.38 -3.87 6.37
N VAL A 92 14.79 -2.93 5.51
CA VAL A 92 15.94 -2.03 5.77
C VAL A 92 15.70 -1.18 7.01
N ALA A 93 14.53 -0.54 7.12
CA ALA A 93 14.17 0.25 8.30
C ALA A 93 14.15 -0.60 9.59
N SER A 94 13.70 -1.86 9.50
CA SER A 94 13.72 -2.80 10.64
C SER A 94 15.16 -3.16 11.07
N PHE A 95 16.07 -3.37 10.12
CA PHE A 95 17.48 -3.64 10.42
C PHE A 95 18.22 -2.44 11.01
N ILE A 96 17.92 -1.23 10.55
CA ILE A 96 18.51 -0.01 11.10
C ILE A 96 18.03 0.20 12.54
N ASN A 97 16.80 -0.22 12.86
CA ASN A 97 16.14 0.05 14.14
C ASN A 97 15.94 -1.21 14.99
N LEU A 98 16.94 -2.12 15.02
CA LEU A 98 16.86 -3.37 15.79
C LEU A 98 16.53 -3.18 17.28
N GLY A 99 16.87 -2.02 17.86
CA GLY A 99 16.56 -1.68 19.26
C GLY A 99 15.07 -1.63 19.61
N TYR A 100 14.16 -1.51 18.62
CA TYR A 100 12.71 -1.56 18.85
C TYR A 100 12.17 -2.97 19.07
N PHE A 101 12.97 -4.00 18.74
CA PHE A 101 12.53 -5.39 18.73
C PHE A 101 13.04 -6.14 19.96
N ASN A 102 12.13 -6.82 20.66
CA ASN A 102 12.50 -7.74 21.75
C ASN A 102 12.67 -9.17 21.22
N PHE A 103 13.91 -9.53 20.87
CA PHE A 103 14.26 -10.86 20.31
C PHE A 103 14.14 -12.02 21.30
N GLY A 104 13.83 -11.77 22.58
CA GLY A 104 13.38 -12.81 23.51
C GLY A 104 11.98 -13.36 23.17
N ARG A 105 11.23 -12.68 22.30
CA ARG A 105 9.91 -13.09 21.82
C ARG A 105 9.99 -13.66 20.40
N ARG A 106 9.06 -14.55 20.05
CA ARG A 106 8.98 -15.11 18.68
C ARG A 106 8.53 -14.08 17.62
N ALA A 107 7.81 -13.03 18.01
CA ALA A 107 7.18 -12.10 17.08
C ALA A 107 8.20 -11.34 16.19
N PRO A 108 9.31 -10.77 16.71
CA PRO A 108 10.35 -10.20 15.85
C PRO A 108 10.97 -11.18 14.85
N TRP A 109 11.26 -12.42 15.25
CA TRP A 109 11.82 -13.41 14.33
C TRP A 109 10.87 -13.72 13.17
N LEU A 110 9.57 -13.87 13.48
CA LEU A 110 8.54 -14.06 12.45
C LEU A 110 8.40 -12.83 11.55
N TRP A 111 8.50 -11.62 12.10
CA TRP A 111 8.51 -10.38 11.33
C TRP A 111 9.65 -10.36 10.30
N PHE A 112 10.89 -10.56 10.74
CA PHE A 112 12.04 -10.60 9.83
C PHE A 112 11.91 -11.72 8.79
N LEU A 113 11.47 -12.92 9.19
CA LEU A 113 11.24 -14.03 8.27
C LEU A 113 10.23 -13.66 7.18
N VAL A 114 9.07 -13.12 7.55
CA VAL A 114 8.00 -12.74 6.60
C VAL A 114 8.51 -11.67 5.63
N TYR A 115 9.15 -10.62 6.13
CA TYR A 115 9.57 -9.50 5.29
C TYR A 115 10.73 -9.87 4.37
N LEU A 116 11.75 -10.57 4.87
CA LEU A 116 12.87 -11.03 4.07
C LEU A 116 12.45 -12.07 3.02
N ALA A 117 11.60 -13.02 3.40
CA ALA A 117 11.04 -13.98 2.45
C ALA A 117 10.22 -13.27 1.36
N SER A 118 9.45 -12.24 1.73
CA SER A 118 8.68 -11.46 0.77
C SER A 118 9.55 -10.65 -0.18
N VAL A 119 10.65 -10.07 0.30
CA VAL A 119 11.67 -9.42 -0.55
C VAL A 119 12.26 -10.43 -1.54
N ALA A 120 12.71 -11.60 -1.04
CA ALA A 120 13.35 -12.62 -1.86
C ALA A 120 12.41 -13.19 -2.92
N VAL A 121 11.18 -13.57 -2.54
CA VAL A 121 10.19 -14.14 -3.44
C VAL A 121 9.75 -13.10 -4.46
N SER A 122 9.39 -11.88 -4.03
CA SER A 122 8.93 -10.84 -4.96
C SER A 122 10.04 -10.42 -5.94
N GLY A 123 11.26 -10.26 -5.45
CA GLY A 123 12.42 -9.94 -6.29
C GLY A 123 12.74 -11.04 -7.30
N LEU A 124 12.73 -12.31 -6.87
CA LEU A 124 12.96 -13.46 -7.75
C LEU A 124 11.90 -13.54 -8.86
N PHE A 125 10.63 -13.36 -8.52
CA PHE A 125 9.57 -13.40 -9.52
C PHE A 125 9.64 -12.21 -10.47
N LEU A 126 9.84 -10.98 -9.98
CA LEU A 126 10.04 -9.81 -10.83
C LEU A 126 11.20 -10.01 -11.82
N TRP A 127 12.30 -10.63 -11.38
CA TRP A 127 13.42 -10.97 -12.24
C TRP A 127 13.07 -12.05 -13.28
N ARG A 128 12.42 -13.15 -12.86
CA ARG A 128 12.04 -14.25 -13.77
C ARG A 128 11.00 -13.82 -14.81
N THR A 129 10.06 -12.96 -14.43
CA THR A 129 8.96 -12.52 -15.29
C THR A 129 9.23 -11.16 -15.95
N ARG A 130 10.47 -10.67 -15.94
CA ARG A 130 10.82 -9.35 -16.53
C ARG A 130 10.50 -9.24 -18.02
N ALA A 131 10.45 -10.37 -18.72
CA ALA A 131 10.11 -10.45 -20.15
C ALA A 131 8.61 -10.67 -20.40
N TYR A 132 7.79 -10.83 -19.35
CA TYR A 132 6.36 -11.11 -19.55
C TYR A 132 5.64 -9.83 -19.99
N PRO A 133 4.85 -9.88 -21.08
CA PRO A 133 4.11 -8.71 -21.53
C PRO A 133 3.03 -8.34 -20.51
N SER A 134 2.88 -7.04 -20.24
CA SER A 134 1.72 -6.51 -19.52
C SER A 134 0.49 -6.50 -20.43
N ALA A 135 -0.69 -6.35 -19.84
CA ALA A 135 -1.92 -6.14 -20.61
C ALA A 135 -1.78 -4.90 -21.51
N LYS A 136 -2.53 -4.91 -22.63
CA LYS A 136 -2.53 -3.80 -23.58
C LYS A 136 -2.98 -2.54 -22.86
N GLY A 137 -2.14 -1.51 -22.94
CA GLY A 137 -2.39 -0.22 -22.31
C GLY A 137 -3.61 0.50 -22.86
N ALA A 138 -4.26 1.28 -22.00
CA ALA A 138 -5.23 2.28 -22.42
C ALA A 138 -4.53 3.61 -22.72
N THR A 139 -5.09 4.41 -23.64
CA THR A 139 -4.62 5.77 -23.86
C THR A 139 -5.13 6.66 -22.74
N LEU A 140 -4.25 7.01 -21.79
CA LEU A 140 -4.54 8.04 -20.80
C LEU A 140 -4.85 9.36 -21.51
N ASN A 141 -5.92 10.03 -21.09
CA ASN A 141 -6.21 11.39 -21.53
C ASN A 141 -5.11 12.36 -21.06
N LEU A 142 -5.08 13.57 -21.62
CA LEU A 142 -4.02 14.55 -21.35
C LEU A 142 -3.95 14.92 -19.86
N ALA A 143 -5.10 15.00 -19.17
CA ALA A 143 -5.17 15.30 -17.75
C ALA A 143 -4.46 14.22 -16.91
N TRP A 144 -4.75 12.94 -17.14
CA TRP A 144 -4.11 11.83 -16.41
C TRP A 144 -2.62 11.68 -16.76
N ARG A 145 -2.23 11.98 -18.00
CA ARG A 145 -0.81 12.00 -18.41
C ARG A 145 0.00 13.05 -17.67
N GLY A 146 -0.60 14.20 -17.35
CA GLY A 146 0.02 15.24 -16.54
C GLY A 146 -0.05 14.97 -15.03
N TYR A 147 -1.19 14.48 -14.54
CA TYR A 147 -1.41 14.29 -13.10
C TYR A 147 -0.62 13.12 -12.50
N MET A 148 -0.57 11.95 -13.15
CA MET A 148 0.07 10.76 -12.54
C MET A 148 1.57 10.95 -12.23
N PRO A 149 2.40 11.59 -13.07
CA PRO A 149 3.78 11.91 -12.72
C PRO A 149 3.90 12.84 -11.52
N VAL A 150 3.01 13.84 -11.41
CA VAL A 150 2.97 14.77 -10.27
C VAL A 150 2.60 14.03 -8.99
N GLU A 151 1.58 13.16 -9.05
CA GLU A 151 1.19 12.32 -7.93
C GLU A 151 2.34 11.39 -7.50
N ALA A 152 2.98 10.70 -8.45
CA ALA A 152 4.13 9.84 -8.18
C ALA A 152 5.30 10.63 -7.55
N ALA A 153 5.57 11.84 -8.04
CA ALA A 153 6.61 12.70 -7.49
C ALA A 153 6.28 13.16 -6.07
N ILE A 154 5.05 13.59 -5.79
CA ILE A 154 4.62 14.01 -4.45
C ILE A 154 4.72 12.85 -3.46
N LEU A 155 4.15 11.68 -3.80
CA LEU A 155 4.23 10.49 -2.96
C LEU A 155 5.68 10.03 -2.77
N GLY A 156 6.49 10.09 -3.83
CA GLY A 156 7.90 9.72 -3.80
C GLY A 156 8.72 10.62 -2.91
N LEU A 157 8.63 11.94 -3.10
CA LEU A 157 9.33 12.94 -2.31
C LEU A 157 8.91 12.88 -0.84
N TYR A 158 7.60 12.74 -0.58
CA TYR A 158 7.10 12.63 0.79
C TYR A 158 7.59 11.33 1.47
N GLY A 159 7.58 10.21 0.75
CA GLY A 159 8.12 8.94 1.23
C GLY A 159 9.62 9.00 1.50
N VAL A 160 10.43 9.55 0.59
CA VAL A 160 11.87 9.77 0.82
C VAL A 160 12.09 10.68 2.03
N GLY A 161 11.30 11.74 2.16
CA GLY A 161 11.32 12.64 3.31
C GLY A 161 11.07 11.92 4.63
N LEU A 162 10.04 11.07 4.71
CA LEU A 162 9.77 10.23 5.89
C LEU A 162 10.89 9.22 6.19
N LEU A 163 11.61 8.75 5.17
CA LEU A 163 12.70 7.78 5.34
C LEU A 163 13.99 8.44 5.86
N LEU A 164 14.36 9.60 5.30
CA LEU A 164 15.63 10.27 5.56
C LEU A 164 15.54 11.37 6.63
N LEU A 165 14.41 12.05 6.71
CA LEU A 165 14.14 13.18 7.62
C LEU A 165 12.83 12.95 8.38
N PRO A 166 12.68 11.81 9.09
CA PRO A 166 11.40 11.33 9.59
C PRO A 166 10.65 12.35 10.45
N LEU A 167 11.33 12.97 11.43
CA LEU A 167 10.69 13.90 12.37
C LEU A 167 10.19 15.19 11.71
N THR A 168 10.85 15.64 10.64
CA THR A 168 10.42 16.82 9.87
C THR A 168 9.18 16.49 9.07
N PHE A 169 9.19 15.37 8.34
CA PHE A 169 8.09 14.99 7.45
C PHE A 169 6.90 14.38 8.19
N SER A 170 7.07 13.96 9.45
CA SER A 170 5.97 13.52 10.32
C SER A 170 5.43 14.63 11.24
N SER A 171 6.01 15.83 11.21
CA SER A 171 5.68 16.92 12.16
C SER A 171 4.23 17.40 12.11
N PHE A 172 3.58 17.27 10.95
CA PHE A 172 2.18 17.68 10.78
C PHE A 172 1.18 16.56 11.07
N TRP A 173 1.62 15.36 11.48
CA TRP A 173 0.69 14.29 11.80
C TRP A 173 -0.18 14.67 13.01
N PRO A 174 -1.47 14.27 13.04
CA PRO A 174 -2.38 14.61 14.14
C PRO A 174 -1.94 14.01 15.49
N TRP A 175 -1.05 13.01 15.48
CA TRP A 175 -0.48 12.39 16.67
C TRP A 175 1.04 12.27 16.55
N PRO A 176 1.78 12.21 17.67
CA PRO A 176 3.23 12.05 17.64
C PRO A 176 3.68 10.72 17.05
N ILE A 177 4.71 10.77 16.21
CA ILE A 177 5.33 9.61 15.56
C ILE A 177 6.84 9.68 15.74
N ASP A 178 7.43 8.58 16.21
CA ASP A 178 8.88 8.45 16.33
C ASP A 178 9.54 8.19 14.97
N ALA A 179 10.87 8.30 14.93
CA ALA A 179 11.64 8.13 13.70
C ALA A 179 11.42 6.75 13.05
N PHE A 180 11.31 5.69 13.86
CA PHE A 180 11.15 4.33 13.35
C PHE A 180 9.81 4.13 12.64
N HIS A 181 8.70 4.55 13.26
CA HIS A 181 7.38 4.43 12.65
C HIS A 181 7.27 5.30 11.38
N ALA A 182 7.82 6.51 11.38
CA ALA A 182 7.87 7.35 10.19
C ALA A 182 8.63 6.66 9.03
N GLN A 183 9.78 6.04 9.33
CA GLN A 183 10.55 5.26 8.35
C GLN A 183 9.78 4.03 7.84
N ILE A 184 9.08 3.31 8.71
CA ILE A 184 8.20 2.19 8.28
C ILE A 184 7.07 2.71 7.37
N TYR A 185 6.42 3.81 7.74
CA TYR A 185 5.31 4.37 6.97
C TYR A 185 5.75 5.01 5.65
N SER A 186 7.02 5.40 5.50
CA SER A 186 7.58 5.84 4.22
C SER A 186 7.34 4.84 3.09
N ALA A 187 7.36 3.54 3.42
CA ALA A 187 7.17 2.44 2.49
C ALA A 187 5.80 2.51 1.79
N ILE A 188 4.76 3.01 2.48
CA ILE A 188 3.40 3.18 1.93
C ILE A 188 3.43 4.17 0.77
N PHE A 189 4.08 5.31 0.97
CA PHE A 189 4.14 6.38 -0.02
C PHE A 189 5.08 6.02 -1.17
N LEU A 190 6.21 5.38 -0.89
CA LEU A 190 7.16 4.93 -1.92
C LEU A 190 6.58 3.79 -2.78
N ALA A 191 5.85 2.85 -2.19
CA ALA A 191 5.11 1.84 -2.94
C ALA A 191 4.01 2.47 -3.79
N GLY A 192 3.25 3.43 -3.24
CA GLY A 192 2.26 4.21 -3.99
C GLY A 192 2.88 4.95 -5.18
N ALA A 193 4.02 5.63 -4.98
CA ALA A 193 4.76 6.32 -6.04
C ALA A 193 5.21 5.37 -7.14
N GLY A 194 5.81 4.23 -6.77
CA GLY A 194 6.24 3.19 -7.71
C GLY A 194 5.07 2.60 -8.51
N GLY A 195 3.95 2.34 -7.85
CA GLY A 195 2.72 1.86 -8.48
C GLY A 195 2.15 2.88 -9.48
N THR A 196 2.02 4.14 -9.07
CA THR A 196 1.54 5.23 -9.94
C THR A 196 2.45 5.44 -11.14
N TYR A 197 3.78 5.43 -10.95
CA TYR A 197 4.74 5.53 -12.04
C TYR A 197 4.64 4.36 -13.04
N LEU A 198 4.45 3.15 -12.54
CA LEU A 198 4.31 1.96 -13.38
C LEU A 198 3.04 2.02 -14.25
N VAL A 199 1.93 2.42 -13.64
CA VAL A 199 0.65 2.61 -14.35
C VAL A 199 0.75 3.78 -15.33
N TRP A 200 1.43 4.87 -15.00
CA TRP A 200 1.61 5.99 -15.93
C TRP A 200 2.26 5.59 -17.26
N LYS A 201 3.23 4.65 -17.25
CA LYS A 201 3.94 4.21 -18.47
C LYS A 201 3.08 3.46 -19.48
N SER A 202 2.11 2.69 -19.01
CA SER A 202 1.40 1.72 -19.86
C SER A 202 -0.11 1.71 -19.64
N ALA A 203 -0.60 2.14 -18.48
CA ALA A 203 -1.98 2.27 -18.08
C ALA A 203 -2.92 1.11 -18.47
N PRO A 204 -2.58 -0.16 -18.18
CA PRO A 204 -3.57 -1.22 -18.34
C PRO A 204 -4.76 -0.98 -17.42
N ARG A 205 -5.98 -1.25 -17.91
CA ARG A 205 -7.23 -1.02 -17.18
C ARG A 205 -7.23 -1.73 -15.82
N GLU A 206 -6.77 -2.97 -15.79
CA GLU A 206 -6.72 -3.81 -14.60
C GLU A 206 -5.73 -3.28 -13.57
N GLU A 207 -4.60 -2.74 -14.01
CA GLU A 207 -3.62 -2.09 -13.12
C GLU A 207 -4.17 -0.77 -12.58
N LEU A 208 -4.91 -0.01 -13.39
CA LEU A 208 -5.58 1.21 -12.95
C LEU A 208 -6.67 0.92 -11.90
N LEU A 209 -7.43 -0.17 -12.07
CA LEU A 209 -8.41 -0.63 -11.07
C LEU A 209 -7.73 -1.00 -9.75
N VAL A 210 -6.66 -1.81 -9.80
CA VAL A 210 -5.93 -2.19 -8.57
C VAL A 210 -5.35 -0.97 -7.87
N LEU A 211 -4.65 -0.10 -8.61
CA LEU A 211 -4.04 1.10 -8.04
C LEU A 211 -5.10 2.01 -7.42
N GLY A 212 -6.22 2.20 -8.13
CA GLY A 212 -7.36 2.97 -7.66
C GLY A 212 -7.95 2.40 -6.38
N LEU A 213 -8.17 1.08 -6.33
CA LEU A 213 -8.64 0.39 -5.13
C LEU A 213 -7.68 0.55 -3.96
N ALA A 214 -6.38 0.36 -4.20
CA ALA A 214 -5.33 0.50 -3.18
C ALA A 214 -5.35 1.90 -2.57
N GLN A 215 -5.28 2.95 -3.40
CA GLN A 215 -5.27 4.33 -2.93
C GLN A 215 -6.58 4.74 -2.26
N PHE A 216 -7.72 4.33 -2.82
CA PHE A 216 -9.03 4.57 -2.21
C PHE A 216 -9.09 4.00 -0.79
N LEU A 217 -8.74 2.72 -0.62
CA LEU A 217 -8.76 2.06 0.68
C LEU A 217 -7.73 2.64 1.65
N VAL A 218 -6.53 2.99 1.18
CA VAL A 218 -5.51 3.65 2.03
C VAL A 218 -6.01 4.99 2.55
N GLY A 219 -6.57 5.84 1.68
CA GLY A 219 -7.13 7.14 2.09
C GLY A 219 -8.30 6.97 3.07
N LEU A 220 -9.25 6.10 2.73
CA LEU A 220 -10.44 5.85 3.54
C LEU A 220 -10.09 5.26 4.91
N LEU A 221 -9.30 4.19 4.96
CA LEU A 221 -8.99 3.48 6.20
C LEU A 221 -8.05 4.28 7.10
N ALA A 222 -7.18 5.13 6.54
CA ALA A 222 -6.38 6.06 7.34
C ALA A 222 -7.29 7.05 8.09
N ILE A 223 -8.20 7.72 7.37
CA ILE A 223 -9.12 8.71 7.97
C ILE A 223 -10.08 8.04 8.96
N LEU A 224 -10.68 6.91 8.58
CA LEU A 224 -11.55 6.15 9.49
C LEU A 224 -10.78 5.68 10.73
N GLY A 225 -9.53 5.21 10.56
CA GLY A 225 -8.67 4.81 11.67
C GLY A 225 -8.42 5.96 12.65
N LEU A 226 -8.17 7.17 12.14
CA LEU A 226 -8.02 8.38 12.95
C LEU A 226 -9.30 8.68 13.74
N VAL A 227 -10.45 8.78 13.04
CA VAL A 227 -11.75 9.12 13.65
C VAL A 227 -12.16 8.09 14.71
N ILE A 228 -12.07 6.80 14.40
CA ILE A 228 -12.46 5.72 15.32
C ILE A 228 -11.56 5.70 16.56
N THR A 229 -10.26 5.96 16.38
CA THR A 229 -9.33 5.98 17.51
C THR A 229 -9.58 7.21 18.39
N ASP A 230 -9.77 8.38 17.78
CA ASP A 230 -9.98 9.61 18.53
C ASP A 230 -11.33 9.63 19.26
N ALA A 231 -12.35 8.97 18.73
CA ALA A 231 -13.64 8.78 19.42
C ALA A 231 -13.52 8.05 20.77
N VAL A 232 -12.39 7.39 21.04
CA VAL A 232 -12.10 6.72 22.32
C VAL A 232 -10.99 7.43 23.08
N VAL A 233 -9.96 7.91 22.37
CA VAL A 233 -8.73 8.41 22.97
C VAL A 233 -8.78 9.93 23.24
N HIS A 234 -9.58 10.68 22.48
CA HIS A 234 -9.81 12.13 22.60
C HIS A 234 -8.52 12.95 22.71
N ARG A 235 -7.64 12.83 21.71
CA ARG A 235 -6.32 13.49 21.68
C ARG A 235 -6.08 14.34 20.43
N ILE A 236 -6.96 14.27 19.44
CA ILE A 236 -6.77 14.99 18.19
C ILE A 236 -7.37 16.39 18.29
N ASP A 237 -6.56 17.40 17.99
CA ASP A 237 -7.05 18.72 17.66
C ASP A 237 -7.47 18.75 16.18
N TRP A 238 -8.78 18.75 15.95
CA TRP A 238 -9.38 18.76 14.62
C TRP A 238 -9.27 20.10 13.89
N THR A 239 -8.91 21.17 14.61
CA THR A 239 -8.74 22.52 14.05
C THR A 239 -7.28 22.84 13.71
N ALA A 240 -6.33 22.05 14.24
CA ALA A 240 -4.91 22.23 13.97
C ALA A 240 -4.60 22.10 12.48
N THR A 241 -3.78 23.02 11.97
CA THR A 241 -3.33 23.04 10.57
C THR A 241 -2.69 21.71 10.16
N GLY A 242 -1.92 21.08 11.05
CA GLY A 242 -1.32 19.77 10.78
C GLY A 242 -2.37 18.68 10.53
N THR A 243 -3.38 18.60 11.39
CA THR A 243 -4.50 17.66 11.22
C THR A 243 -5.22 17.88 9.89
N LEU A 244 -5.49 19.13 9.52
CA LEU A 244 -6.12 19.47 8.24
C LEU A 244 -5.24 19.08 7.04
N CYS A 245 -3.93 19.34 7.11
CA CYS A 245 -2.97 18.91 6.07
C CYS A 245 -2.92 17.39 5.94
N TRP A 246 -2.94 16.66 7.06
CA TRP A 246 -2.96 15.21 7.06
C TRP A 246 -4.26 14.65 6.46
N LEU A 247 -5.41 15.21 6.84
CA LEU A 247 -6.71 14.87 6.25
C LEU A 247 -6.75 15.19 4.74
N ALA A 248 -6.19 16.32 4.33
CA ALA A 248 -6.09 16.70 2.92
C ALA A 248 -5.21 15.72 2.13
N LEU A 249 -4.07 15.28 2.70
CA LEU A 249 -3.19 14.28 2.07
C LEU A 249 -3.90 12.94 1.85
N PHE A 250 -4.50 12.36 2.90
CA PHE A 250 -5.18 11.07 2.78
C PHE A 250 -6.51 11.17 2.03
N GLY A 251 -7.19 12.31 2.12
CA GLY A 251 -8.37 12.63 1.32
C GLY A 251 -8.02 12.71 -0.16
N TRP A 252 -6.92 13.40 -0.51
CA TRP A 252 -6.41 13.46 -1.88
C TRP A 252 -6.03 12.08 -2.41
N ILE A 253 -5.31 11.26 -1.64
CA ILE A 253 -4.98 9.87 -2.01
C ILE A 253 -6.27 9.06 -2.27
N GLY A 254 -7.25 9.16 -1.37
CA GLY A 254 -8.53 8.45 -1.48
C GLY A 254 -9.35 8.88 -2.72
N ILE A 255 -9.51 10.18 -2.93
CA ILE A 255 -10.22 10.78 -4.06
C ILE A 255 -9.53 10.43 -5.38
N SER A 256 -8.19 10.54 -5.42
CA SER A 256 -7.38 10.12 -6.56
C SER A 256 -7.62 8.64 -6.90
N GLY A 257 -7.67 7.77 -5.89
CA GLY A 257 -8.01 6.36 -6.05
C GLY A 257 -9.42 6.14 -6.62
N ALA A 258 -10.42 6.85 -6.09
CA ALA A 258 -11.80 6.79 -6.59
C ALA A 258 -11.92 7.24 -8.05
N PHE A 259 -11.20 8.29 -8.45
CA PHE A 259 -11.17 8.74 -9.84
C PHE A 259 -10.48 7.74 -10.77
N LYS A 260 -9.44 7.04 -10.32
CA LYS A 260 -8.83 5.93 -11.09
C LYS A 260 -9.79 4.77 -11.27
N LEU A 261 -10.52 4.40 -10.22
CA LEU A 261 -11.58 3.39 -10.29
C LEU A 261 -12.66 3.79 -11.30
N TYR A 262 -13.14 5.03 -11.22
CA TYR A 262 -14.13 5.57 -12.15
C TYR A 262 -13.63 5.58 -13.61
N ALA A 263 -12.39 6.05 -13.83
CA ALA A 263 -11.77 6.08 -15.15
C ALA A 263 -11.62 4.66 -15.74
N ALA A 264 -11.34 3.67 -14.89
CA ALA A 264 -11.27 2.28 -15.30
C ALA A 264 -12.64 1.60 -15.45
N SER A 265 -13.70 2.10 -14.80
CA SER A 265 -15.08 1.61 -14.96
C SER A 265 -15.83 2.26 -16.12
N GLY A 266 -15.44 3.46 -16.57
CA GLY A 266 -16.06 4.21 -17.67
C GLY A 266 -16.05 3.52 -19.04
N VAL A 267 -15.45 2.33 -19.16
CA VAL A 267 -15.54 1.42 -20.32
C VAL A 267 -16.56 0.29 -20.06
N PHE A 268 -17.64 0.59 -19.35
CA PHE A 268 -18.87 -0.22 -19.28
C PHE A 268 -19.99 0.32 -20.17
N SER A 269 -19.68 1.18 -21.14
CA SER A 269 -20.55 1.31 -22.31
C SER A 269 -20.24 0.16 -23.26
N PRO A 270 -21.18 -0.77 -23.51
CA PRO A 270 -21.12 -1.55 -24.74
C PRO A 270 -21.27 -0.52 -25.87
N GLN A 271 -20.16 -0.09 -26.48
CA GLN A 271 -20.27 0.45 -27.82
C GLN A 271 -20.70 -0.73 -28.69
N SER A 272 -21.99 -0.68 -28.98
CA SER A 272 -22.75 -1.45 -29.95
C SER A 272 -21.88 -2.00 -31.07
N ALA A 273 -22.04 -3.29 -31.30
CA ALA A 273 -21.96 -3.82 -32.64
C ALA A 273 -22.80 -2.93 -33.57
N SER A 274 -22.14 -2.23 -34.48
CA SER A 274 -22.70 -1.68 -35.71
C SER A 274 -21.60 -1.73 -36.75
#